data_AF-A0A8T1SVE8-F1
#
_entry.id   AF-A0A8T1SVE8-F1
#
_cell.length_a   1.000
_cell.length_b   1.000
_cell.length_c   1.000
_cell.angle_alpha   90.00
_cell.angle_beta   90.00
_cell.angle_gamma   90.00
#
_symmetry.space_group_name_H-M   'P 1'
#
loop_
_entity.id
_entity.type
_entity.pdbx_description
1 polymer ?
#
loop_
_entity_poly.entity_id
_entity_poly.type
_entity_poly.pdbx_seq_one_letter_code
_entity_poly.pdbx_strand_id
1 'polypeptide(L)'
;MDAIKPETVNACWRNLWKDSVNDFKGFPTIDKEVECIVQVARQVGGDGFIDILEEEIEELIEGHREKLTNEELEELIKSSTEDEDDDNEQEEPATWTLHTFSEVFQAAKHLNDLISDYDSSMERSLKITCSITGDLRQYQEMFEVLKRQQQQLPITMFFKKKQPAVAEPTQSTSRAEPEPTTLSTTLSLSPKPGPSSPGSTSSHDDLLIVLSGEQED
;
A
#
# COMPACT_ATOMS: atom_id res chain seq x y z
N MET A 1 -23.47 -16.64 24.36
CA MET A 1 -22.40 -15.64 24.38
C MET A 1 -23.03 -14.32 23.99
N ASP A 2 -22.89 -13.28 24.81
CA ASP A 2 -23.47 -11.98 24.49
C ASP A 2 -22.68 -11.31 23.36
N ALA A 3 -23.39 -10.75 22.39
CA ALA A 3 -22.78 -10.04 21.27
C ALA A 3 -22.15 -8.72 21.75
N ILE A 4 -20.89 -8.49 21.42
CA ILE A 4 -20.21 -7.23 21.70
C ILE A 4 -20.78 -6.15 20.78
N LYS A 5 -21.15 -5.01 21.37
CA LYS A 5 -21.69 -3.87 20.63
C LYS A 5 -20.60 -3.19 19.78
N PRO A 6 -20.90 -2.76 18.55
CA PRO A 6 -19.93 -2.09 17.69
C PRO A 6 -19.39 -0.79 18.31
N GLU A 7 -20.19 -0.10 19.13
CA GLU A 7 -19.74 1.09 19.86
C GLU A 7 -18.60 0.77 20.83
N THR A 8 -18.64 -0.40 21.47
CA THR A 8 -17.59 -0.86 22.38
C THR A 8 -16.30 -1.15 21.62
N VAL A 9 -16.40 -1.80 20.45
CA VAL A 9 -15.26 -2.09 19.58
C VAL A 9 -14.65 -0.79 19.06
N ASN A 10 -15.47 0.12 18.53
CA ASN A 10 -15.05 1.43 18.05
C ASN A 10 -14.41 2.28 19.16
N ALA A 11 -14.90 2.22 20.39
CA ALA A 11 -14.26 2.90 21.53
C ALA A 11 -12.86 2.37 21.82
N CYS A 12 -12.64 1.06 21.73
CA CYS A 12 -11.32 0.45 21.87
C CYS A 12 -10.37 0.87 20.73
N TRP A 13 -10.84 0.82 19.48
CA TRP A 13 -10.05 1.22 18.31
C TRP A 13 -9.73 2.71 18.28
N ARG A 14 -10.58 3.57 18.84
CA ARG A 14 -10.38 5.04 18.84
C ARG A 14 -9.09 5.46 19.56
N ASN A 15 -8.61 4.67 20.51
CA ASN A 15 -7.36 4.95 21.22
C ASN A 15 -6.12 4.47 20.46
N LEU A 16 -6.26 3.49 19.56
CA LEU A 16 -5.16 2.86 18.84
C LEU A 16 -5.03 3.41 17.41
N TRP A 17 -6.17 3.58 16.72
CA TRP A 17 -6.26 4.01 15.34
C TRP A 17 -7.56 4.78 15.12
N LYS A 18 -7.49 6.12 15.25
CA LYS A 18 -8.65 7.01 15.12
C LYS A 18 -9.25 6.99 13.71
N ASP A 19 -8.41 6.98 12.69
CA ASP A 19 -8.85 7.04 11.29
C ASP A 19 -9.65 5.81 10.84
N SER A 20 -9.47 4.67 11.52
CA SER A 20 -10.23 3.43 11.25
C SER A 20 -11.58 3.39 11.97
N VAL A 21 -11.83 4.31 12.91
CA VAL A 21 -13.11 4.39 13.62
C VAL A 21 -14.04 5.33 12.87
N ASN A 22 -15.06 4.76 12.24
CA ASN A 22 -16.13 5.51 11.59
C ASN A 22 -17.48 5.27 12.29
N ASP A 23 -18.36 6.26 12.21
CA ASP A 23 -19.72 6.19 12.75
C ASP A 23 -20.70 5.57 11.74
N PHE A 24 -20.20 4.62 10.93
CA PHE A 24 -20.97 4.00 9.86
C PHE A 24 -22.29 3.44 10.39
N LYS A 25 -23.40 3.97 9.87
CA LYS A 25 -24.77 3.62 10.30
C LYS A 25 -25.41 2.54 9.41
N GLY A 26 -24.60 1.90 8.57
CA GLY A 26 -25.09 1.04 7.51
C GLY A 26 -25.17 1.77 6.18
N PHE A 27 -25.46 1.00 5.13
CA PHE A 27 -25.77 1.54 3.81
C PHE A 27 -27.24 1.99 3.76
N PRO A 28 -27.58 2.97 2.91
CA PRO A 28 -28.97 3.30 2.60
C PRO A 28 -29.74 2.06 2.12
N THR A 29 -31.07 2.11 2.19
CA THR A 29 -31.90 1.08 1.56
C THR A 29 -31.67 1.09 0.05
N ILE A 30 -31.71 -0.10 -0.57
CA ILE A 30 -31.48 -0.27 -2.00
C ILE A 30 -32.41 0.64 -2.81
N ASP A 31 -33.69 0.71 -2.44
CA ASP A 31 -34.69 1.57 -3.08
C ASP A 31 -34.26 3.04 -3.16
N LYS A 32 -33.57 3.54 -2.11
CA LYS A 32 -33.11 4.93 -2.07
C LYS A 32 -31.92 5.17 -2.99
N GLU A 33 -31.07 4.15 -3.12
CA GLU A 33 -29.90 4.19 -4.01
C GLU A 33 -30.34 4.08 -5.47
N VAL A 34 -31.29 3.21 -5.80
CA VAL A 34 -31.91 3.07 -7.12
C VAL A 34 -32.47 4.41 -7.59
N GLU A 35 -33.30 5.06 -6.77
CA GLU A 35 -33.87 6.38 -7.07
C GLU A 35 -32.77 7.42 -7.33
N CYS A 36 -31.70 7.40 -6.51
CA CYS A 36 -30.57 8.30 -6.65
C CYS A 36 -29.81 8.10 -7.97
N ILE A 37 -29.52 6.84 -8.32
CA ILE A 37 -28.82 6.47 -9.56
C ILE A 37 -29.62 6.94 -10.79
N VAL A 38 -30.93 6.65 -10.82
CA VAL A 38 -31.82 7.08 -11.92
C VAL A 38 -31.87 8.61 -12.00
N GLN A 39 -31.97 9.30 -10.86
CA GLN A 39 -31.97 10.75 -10.83
C GLN A 39 -30.67 11.34 -11.38
N VAL A 40 -29.51 10.79 -11.00
CA VAL A 40 -28.19 11.24 -11.48
C VAL A 40 -28.03 10.94 -12.97
N ALA A 41 -28.39 9.74 -13.43
CA ALA A 41 -28.36 9.38 -14.85
C ALA A 41 -29.18 10.38 -15.71
N ARG A 42 -30.38 10.72 -15.25
CA ARG A 42 -31.23 11.72 -15.92
C ARG A 42 -30.65 13.13 -15.90
N GLN A 43 -29.92 13.51 -14.86
CA GLN A 43 -29.23 14.80 -14.79
C GLN A 43 -28.03 14.87 -15.74
N VAL A 44 -27.26 13.78 -15.85
CA VAL A 44 -26.17 13.67 -16.83
C VAL A 44 -26.72 13.78 -18.24
N GLY A 45 -27.86 13.13 -18.49
CA GLY A 45 -28.53 13.13 -19.79
C GLY A 45 -27.77 12.33 -20.85
N GLY A 46 -28.25 12.40 -22.09
CA GLY A 46 -27.73 11.59 -23.21
C GLY A 46 -28.62 10.39 -23.54
N ASP A 47 -28.42 9.85 -24.74
CA ASP A 47 -29.17 8.69 -25.23
C ASP A 47 -28.90 7.48 -24.32
N GLY A 48 -29.96 6.82 -23.86
CA GLY A 48 -29.90 5.70 -22.92
C GLY A 48 -29.85 6.05 -21.42
N PHE A 49 -29.45 7.28 -21.03
CA PHE A 49 -29.45 7.69 -19.61
C PHE A 49 -30.76 8.37 -19.19
N ILE A 50 -31.46 9.03 -20.12
CA ILE A 50 -32.76 9.67 -19.84
C ILE A 50 -33.86 8.64 -19.67
N ASP A 51 -33.80 7.57 -20.47
CA ASP A 51 -34.82 6.52 -20.54
C ASP A 51 -34.66 5.43 -19.49
N ILE A 52 -33.60 5.50 -18.66
CA ILE A 52 -33.31 4.50 -17.64
C ILE A 52 -34.45 4.39 -16.62
N LEU A 53 -34.87 3.15 -16.36
CA LEU A 53 -35.92 2.79 -15.42
C LEU A 53 -35.31 2.27 -14.12
N GLU A 54 -36.04 2.48 -13.03
CA GLU A 54 -35.66 1.97 -11.70
C GLU A 54 -35.57 0.43 -11.73
N GLU A 55 -36.47 -0.23 -12.47
CA GLU A 55 -36.50 -1.69 -12.61
C GLU A 55 -35.23 -2.25 -13.27
N GLU A 56 -34.62 -1.53 -14.22
CA GLU A 56 -33.38 -1.95 -14.89
C GLU A 56 -32.19 -1.90 -13.91
N ILE A 57 -32.15 -0.90 -13.03
CA ILE A 57 -31.13 -0.78 -11.99
C ILE A 57 -31.36 -1.82 -10.88
N GLU A 58 -32.62 -2.06 -10.49
CA GLU A 58 -32.95 -3.11 -9.52
C GLU A 58 -32.54 -4.49 -10.02
N GLU A 59 -32.84 -4.83 -11.28
CA GLU A 59 -32.43 -6.10 -11.89
C GLU A 59 -30.91 -6.23 -11.92
N LEU A 60 -30.19 -5.16 -12.27
CA LEU A 60 -28.73 -5.15 -12.28
C LEU A 60 -28.16 -5.41 -10.88
N ILE A 61 -28.69 -4.75 -9.85
CA ILE A 61 -28.24 -4.94 -8.46
C ILE A 61 -28.55 -6.38 -8.00
N GLU A 62 -29.74 -6.89 -8.32
CA GLU A 62 -30.15 -8.24 -7.94
C GLU A 62 -29.28 -9.31 -8.60
N GLY A 63 -28.94 -9.14 -9.89
CA GLY A 63 -28.05 -10.02 -10.62
C GLY A 63 -26.65 -10.13 -10.00
N HIS A 64 -26.22 -9.12 -9.25
CA HIS A 64 -24.95 -9.08 -8.52
C HIS A 64 -25.10 -9.27 -7.00
N ARG A 65 -26.29 -9.64 -6.50
CA ARG A 65 -26.50 -9.90 -5.07
C ARG A 65 -25.82 -11.18 -4.59
N GLU A 66 -25.47 -12.08 -5.50
CA GLU A 66 -24.85 -13.36 -5.15
C GLU A 66 -23.57 -13.13 -4.34
N LYS A 67 -23.46 -13.87 -3.22
CA LYS A 67 -22.27 -13.78 -2.37
C LYS A 67 -21.16 -14.49 -3.09
N LEU A 68 -20.07 -13.75 -3.33
CA LEU A 68 -18.84 -14.31 -3.83
C LEU A 68 -18.43 -15.52 -2.98
N THR A 69 -18.18 -16.65 -3.65
CA THR A 69 -17.61 -17.84 -3.01
C THR A 69 -16.14 -17.60 -2.66
N ASN A 70 -15.58 -18.45 -1.79
CA ASN A 70 -14.18 -18.31 -1.40
C ASN A 70 -13.26 -18.58 -2.60
N GLU A 71 -13.65 -19.50 -3.49
CA GLU A 71 -12.95 -19.82 -4.72
C GLU A 71 -12.96 -18.65 -5.71
N GLU A 72 -14.11 -18.00 -5.93
CA GLU A 72 -14.21 -16.80 -6.78
C GLU A 72 -13.44 -15.60 -6.19
N LEU A 73 -13.39 -15.49 -4.86
CA LEU A 73 -12.56 -14.48 -4.18
C LEU A 73 -11.07 -14.72 -4.44
N GLU A 74 -10.62 -15.97 -4.32
CA GLU A 74 -9.23 -16.35 -4.59
C GLU A 74 -8.86 -16.12 -6.07
N GLU A 75 -9.78 -16.39 -7.00
CA GLU A 75 -9.59 -16.13 -8.42
C GLU A 75 -9.48 -14.63 -8.72
N LEU A 76 -10.33 -13.80 -8.12
CA LEU A 76 -10.30 -12.34 -8.31
C LEU A 76 -9.01 -11.71 -7.77
N ILE A 77 -8.51 -12.22 -6.63
CA ILE A 77 -7.22 -11.80 -6.07
C ILE A 77 -6.09 -12.21 -7.01
N LYS A 78 -6.15 -13.43 -7.56
CA LYS A 78 -5.13 -13.96 -8.46
C LYS A 78 -5.09 -13.18 -9.78
N SER A 79 -6.23 -12.92 -10.41
CA SER A 79 -6.30 -12.13 -11.66
C SER A 79 -5.78 -10.72 -11.47
N SER A 80 -6.02 -10.10 -10.31
CA SER A 80 -5.46 -8.78 -9.97
C SER A 80 -3.93 -8.77 -9.79
N THR A 81 -3.30 -9.94 -9.65
CA THR A 81 -1.84 -10.07 -9.46
C THR A 81 -1.11 -10.68 -10.66
N GLU A 82 -1.84 -11.21 -11.65
CA GLU A 82 -1.27 -11.95 -12.79
C GLU A 82 -1.26 -11.11 -14.08
N ASP A 83 -1.86 -9.91 -14.08
CA ASP A 83 -1.78 -8.90 -15.16
C ASP A 83 -0.38 -8.24 -15.30
N GLU A 84 0.65 -8.72 -14.62
CA GLU A 84 2.04 -8.21 -14.79
C GLU A 84 2.85 -8.99 -15.84
N ASP A 85 2.28 -9.98 -16.53
CA ASP A 85 3.05 -10.84 -17.45
C ASP A 85 2.22 -11.24 -18.70
N ASP A 86 1.57 -10.27 -19.35
CA ASP A 86 1.14 -10.46 -20.76
C ASP A 86 2.19 -9.83 -21.68
N ASP A 87 2.99 -10.72 -22.28
CA ASP A 87 3.99 -10.46 -23.32
C ASP A 87 3.24 -10.10 -24.64
N ASN A 88 2.47 -9.02 -24.60
CA ASN A 88 1.74 -8.48 -25.73
C ASN A 88 2.63 -7.42 -26.38
N GLU A 89 3.16 -7.73 -27.56
CA GLU A 89 3.89 -6.80 -28.45
C GLU A 89 2.98 -5.67 -29.02
N GLN A 90 1.97 -5.23 -28.27
CA GLN A 90 1.38 -3.91 -28.44
C GLN A 90 2.43 -2.90 -27.99
N GLU A 91 2.69 -1.87 -28.79
CA GLU A 91 3.42 -0.69 -28.35
C GLU A 91 2.63 -0.08 -27.18
N GLU A 92 2.97 -0.49 -25.95
CA GLU A 92 2.30 -0.04 -24.75
C GLU A 92 2.33 1.49 -24.74
N PRO A 93 1.21 2.17 -24.44
CA PRO A 93 1.23 3.61 -24.31
C PRO A 93 2.28 3.98 -23.28
N ALA A 94 3.20 4.89 -23.61
CA ALA A 94 4.31 5.27 -22.75
C ALA A 94 3.87 5.42 -21.28
N THR A 95 4.17 4.40 -20.47
CA THR A 95 3.71 4.30 -19.09
C THR A 95 4.65 5.10 -18.20
N TRP A 96 4.09 5.84 -17.24
CA TRP A 96 4.88 6.59 -16.26
C TRP A 96 5.53 5.63 -15.27
N THR A 97 6.82 5.35 -15.47
CA THR A 97 7.67 4.57 -14.56
C THR A 97 8.64 5.47 -13.79
N LEU A 98 9.19 4.99 -12.66
CA LEU A 98 10.22 5.72 -11.90
C LEU A 98 11.41 6.13 -12.78
N HIS A 99 11.76 5.28 -13.76
CA HIS A 99 12.80 5.56 -14.73
C HIS A 99 12.42 6.75 -15.63
N THR A 100 11.24 6.72 -16.25
CA THR A 100 10.80 7.82 -17.14
C THR A 100 10.68 9.17 -16.42
N PHE A 101 10.26 9.18 -15.14
CA PHE A 101 10.32 10.39 -14.31
C PHE A 101 11.74 10.89 -14.11
N SER A 102 12.67 9.99 -13.82
CA SER A 102 14.09 10.34 -13.64
C SER A 102 14.66 10.98 -14.91
N GLU A 103 14.32 10.45 -16.09
CA GLU A 103 14.74 11.02 -17.37
C GLU A 103 14.19 12.44 -17.57
N VAL A 104 12.90 12.65 -17.29
CA VAL A 104 12.26 13.98 -17.39
C VAL A 104 12.91 14.97 -16.43
N PHE A 105 13.12 14.59 -15.17
CA PHE A 105 13.76 15.46 -14.18
C PHE A 105 15.20 15.78 -14.53
N GLN A 106 15.94 14.81 -15.07
CA GLN A 106 17.31 15.04 -15.54
C GLN A 106 17.35 15.97 -16.76
N ALA A 107 16.43 15.80 -17.72
CA ALA A 107 16.32 16.68 -18.87
C ALA A 107 15.99 18.11 -18.46
N ALA A 108 15.05 18.29 -17.53
CA ALA A 108 14.69 19.60 -17.00
C ALA A 108 15.85 20.26 -16.25
N LYS A 109 16.59 19.50 -15.44
CA LYS A 109 17.79 19.99 -14.76
C LYS A 109 18.83 20.47 -15.78
N HIS A 110 19.13 19.64 -16.78
CA HIS A 110 20.10 20.01 -17.82
C HIS A 110 19.65 21.27 -18.60
N LEU A 111 18.37 21.40 -18.91
CA LEU A 111 17.83 22.62 -19.53
C LEU A 111 18.00 23.84 -18.62
N ASN A 112 17.71 23.71 -17.32
CA ASN A 112 17.89 24.80 -16.36
C ASN A 112 19.37 25.22 -16.23
N ASP A 113 20.30 24.25 -16.25
CA ASP A 113 21.74 24.51 -16.23
C ASP A 113 22.16 25.28 -17.49
N LEU A 114 21.71 24.85 -18.68
CA LEU A 114 21.97 25.56 -19.94
C LEU A 114 21.41 26.98 -19.93
N ILE A 115 20.19 27.20 -19.46
CA ILE A 115 19.59 28.54 -19.38
C ILE A 115 20.41 29.43 -18.43
N SER A 116 20.90 28.88 -17.32
CA SER A 116 21.73 29.61 -16.36
C SER A 116 23.09 29.99 -16.92
N ASP A 117 23.71 29.10 -17.70
CA ASP A 117 25.05 29.32 -18.27
C ASP A 117 25.05 30.29 -19.46
N TYR A 118 24.03 30.25 -20.30
CA TYR A 118 23.99 31.04 -21.55
C TYR A 118 23.19 32.34 -21.44
N ASP A 119 22.26 32.47 -20.50
CA ASP A 119 21.46 33.70 -20.35
C ASP A 119 22.22 34.78 -19.54
N SER A 120 22.59 35.86 -20.21
CA SER A 120 23.23 37.02 -19.58
C SER A 120 22.35 37.77 -18.57
N SER A 121 21.02 37.55 -18.57
CA SER A 121 20.08 38.17 -17.65
C SER A 121 19.71 37.20 -16.53
N MET A 122 20.23 37.45 -15.32
CA MET A 122 19.92 36.66 -14.12
C MET A 122 18.42 36.64 -13.81
N GLU A 123 17.75 37.79 -13.87
CA GLU A 123 16.31 37.90 -13.58
C GLU A 123 15.47 37.03 -14.55
N ARG A 124 15.78 37.09 -15.84
CA ARG A 124 15.08 36.30 -16.86
C ARG A 124 15.37 34.81 -16.70
N SER A 125 16.64 34.45 -16.50
CA SER A 125 17.08 33.07 -16.28
C SER A 125 16.37 32.44 -15.08
N LEU A 126 16.37 33.14 -13.93
CA LEU A 126 15.65 32.70 -12.72
C LEU A 126 14.15 32.57 -12.97
N LYS A 127 13.53 33.54 -13.64
CA LYS A 127 12.09 33.49 -13.93
C LYS A 127 11.74 32.23 -14.74
N ILE A 128 12.53 31.89 -15.76
CA ILE A 128 12.28 30.73 -16.60
C ILE A 128 12.52 29.43 -15.82
N THR A 129 13.67 29.30 -15.15
CA THR A 129 14.02 28.08 -14.39
C THR A 129 13.07 27.81 -13.23
N CYS A 130 12.62 28.85 -12.51
CA CYS A 130 11.59 28.74 -11.48
C CYS A 130 10.23 28.31 -12.07
N SER A 131 9.86 28.82 -13.25
CA SER A 131 8.61 28.42 -13.91
C SER A 131 8.65 26.95 -14.32
N ILE A 132 9.72 26.49 -14.96
CA ILE A 132 9.94 25.08 -15.32
C ILE A 132 9.83 24.18 -14.08
N THR A 133 10.51 24.56 -13.00
CA THR A 133 10.48 23.80 -11.74
C THR A 133 9.08 23.80 -11.11
N GLY A 134 8.36 24.92 -11.20
CA GLY A 134 6.99 25.05 -10.73
C GLY A 134 6.04 24.13 -11.50
N ASP A 135 6.13 24.10 -12.83
CA ASP A 135 5.29 23.29 -13.70
C ASP A 135 5.57 21.78 -13.52
N LEU A 136 6.79 21.40 -13.15
CA LEU A 136 7.16 20.01 -12.85
C LEU A 136 6.62 19.47 -11.52
N ARG A 137 6.01 20.31 -10.67
CA ARG A 137 5.49 19.90 -9.36
C ARG A 137 4.48 18.75 -9.46
N GLN A 138 3.59 18.78 -10.45
CA GLN A 138 2.58 17.72 -10.65
C GLN A 138 3.24 16.36 -10.91
N TYR A 139 4.34 16.34 -11.66
CA TYR A 139 5.12 15.13 -11.91
C TYR A 139 5.87 14.66 -10.65
N GLN A 140 6.33 15.57 -9.79
CA GLN A 140 6.95 15.21 -8.50
C GLN A 140 5.96 14.49 -7.58
N GLU A 141 4.72 14.98 -7.51
CA GLU A 141 3.66 14.35 -6.71
C GLU A 141 3.34 12.94 -7.22
N MET A 142 3.22 12.77 -8.53
CA MET A 142 3.00 11.47 -9.18
C MET A 142 4.17 10.50 -8.96
N PHE A 143 5.41 10.99 -9.04
CA PHE A 143 6.61 10.21 -8.74
C PHE A 143 6.61 9.70 -7.30
N GLU A 144 6.27 10.54 -6.32
CA GLU A 144 6.23 10.13 -4.90
C GLU A 144 5.10 9.13 -4.62
N VAL A 145 3.95 9.24 -5.31
CA VAL A 145 2.90 8.22 -5.26
C VAL A 145 3.42 6.87 -5.77
N LEU A 146 4.06 6.85 -6.94
CA LEU A 146 4.61 5.64 -7.54
C LEU A 146 5.68 4.99 -6.64
N LYS A 147 6.56 5.81 -6.07
CA LYS A 147 7.61 5.37 -5.14
C LYS A 147 7.03 4.73 -3.87
N ARG A 148 5.95 5.29 -3.31
CA ARG A 148 5.25 4.69 -2.17
C ARG A 148 4.61 3.36 -2.51
N GLN A 149 4.00 3.24 -3.69
CA GLN A 149 3.41 1.99 -4.17
C GLN A 149 4.47 0.88 -4.28
N GLN A 150 5.64 1.16 -4.88
CA GLN A 150 6.72 0.18 -4.99
C GLN A 150 7.29 -0.24 -3.63
N GLN A 151 7.28 0.65 -2.64
CA GLN A 151 7.75 0.37 -1.28
C GLN A 151 6.72 -0.35 -0.41
N GLN A 152 5.47 -0.48 -0.88
CA GLN A 152 4.42 -1.14 -0.13
C GLN A 152 4.70 -2.64 -0.07
N LEU A 153 4.96 -3.15 1.13
CA LEU A 153 5.10 -4.58 1.34
C LEU A 153 3.74 -5.27 1.14
N PRO A 154 3.69 -6.40 0.41
CA PRO A 154 2.49 -7.21 0.33
C PRO A 154 2.02 -7.58 1.73
N ILE A 155 0.71 -7.51 1.99
CA ILE A 155 0.13 -7.86 3.30
C ILE A 155 0.48 -9.29 3.73
N THR A 156 0.78 -10.15 2.76
CA THR A 156 1.24 -11.53 2.95
C THR A 156 2.53 -11.64 3.75
N MET A 157 3.39 -10.61 3.77
CA MET A 157 4.57 -10.55 4.63
C MET A 157 4.21 -10.58 6.14
N PHE A 158 2.99 -10.20 6.52
CA PHE A 158 2.53 -10.21 7.91
C PHE A 158 1.81 -11.49 8.33
N PHE A 159 1.42 -12.34 7.37
CA PHE A 159 0.76 -13.61 7.69
C PHE A 159 1.79 -14.72 7.92
N LYS A 160 1.85 -15.23 9.16
CA LYS A 160 2.66 -16.42 9.47
C LYS A 160 1.94 -17.67 8.96
N LYS A 161 2.51 -18.32 7.94
CA LYS A 161 2.02 -19.61 7.43
C LYS A 161 2.09 -20.64 8.56
N LYS A 162 0.92 -21.05 9.07
CA LYS A 162 0.81 -22.11 10.07
C LYS A 162 1.04 -23.44 9.34
N GLN A 163 2.17 -24.10 9.58
CA GLN A 163 2.35 -25.45 9.08
C GLN A 163 1.31 -26.38 9.72
N PRO A 164 0.62 -27.23 8.96
CA PRO A 164 -0.20 -28.28 9.52
C PRO A 164 0.72 -29.21 10.31
N ALA A 165 0.45 -29.36 11.60
CA ALA A 165 1.02 -30.45 12.38
C ALA A 165 0.54 -31.74 11.72
N VAL A 166 1.46 -32.45 11.06
CA VAL A 166 1.26 -33.83 10.61
C VAL A 166 0.89 -34.62 11.85
N ALA A 167 -0.40 -34.95 11.99
CA ALA A 167 -0.87 -35.91 12.96
C ALA A 167 -0.37 -37.28 12.49
N GLU A 168 0.72 -37.75 13.09
CA GLU A 168 1.03 -39.18 13.07
C GLU A 168 -0.12 -39.94 13.76
N PRO A 169 -0.65 -41.02 13.17
CA PRO A 169 -1.67 -41.84 13.80
C PRO A 169 -1.06 -42.69 14.92
N THR A 170 -1.35 -42.33 16.17
CA THR A 170 -0.97 -43.11 17.35
C THR A 170 -1.94 -44.29 17.52
N GLN A 171 -1.46 -45.54 17.40
CA GLN A 171 -2.17 -46.75 17.84
C GLN A 171 -1.53 -47.35 19.11
N SER A 172 -2.29 -47.24 20.19
CA SER A 172 -2.49 -48.12 21.37
C SER A 172 -1.37 -48.94 22.06
N THR A 173 -1.33 -48.73 23.39
CA THR A 173 -1.33 -49.72 24.49
C THR A 173 -0.12 -50.66 24.69
N SER A 174 0.63 -50.46 25.79
CA SER A 174 0.79 -51.47 26.85
C SER A 174 1.50 -50.90 28.09
N ARG A 175 1.07 -51.40 29.25
CA ARG A 175 1.39 -51.07 30.64
C ARG A 175 2.58 -51.90 31.14
N ALA A 176 3.52 -51.29 31.88
CA ALA A 176 4.08 -51.81 33.14
C ALA A 176 5.16 -50.86 33.71
N GLU A 177 4.95 -50.41 34.93
CA GLU A 177 5.97 -49.91 35.88
C GLU A 177 6.65 -51.12 36.57
N PRO A 178 7.87 -51.00 37.15
CA PRO A 178 8.05 -50.26 38.41
C PRO A 178 9.37 -49.46 38.58
N GLU A 179 9.29 -48.49 39.51
CA GLU A 179 10.29 -47.69 40.27
C GLU A 179 11.63 -48.36 40.72
N PRO A 180 12.53 -47.68 41.51
CA PRO A 180 13.11 -46.33 41.42
C PRO A 180 14.64 -46.34 41.66
N THR A 181 15.42 -45.33 41.23
CA THR A 181 16.75 -45.05 41.84
C THR A 181 17.15 -43.57 41.69
N THR A 182 17.50 -43.02 42.84
CA THR A 182 18.05 -41.69 43.14
C THR A 182 19.47 -41.47 42.59
N LEU A 183 19.82 -40.23 42.23
CA LEU A 183 20.84 -39.41 42.91
C LEU A 183 21.27 -38.18 42.09
N SER A 184 21.51 -37.12 42.86
CA SER A 184 21.99 -35.77 42.58
C SER A 184 23.21 -35.66 41.65
N THR A 185 23.46 -34.48 41.07
CA THR A 185 24.66 -33.66 41.39
C THR A 185 24.66 -32.28 40.69
N THR A 186 25.08 -31.31 41.49
CA THR A 186 25.18 -29.86 41.45
C THR A 186 26.30 -29.26 40.56
N LEU A 187 26.22 -27.93 40.32
CA LEU A 187 27.30 -26.93 40.04
C LEU A 187 27.92 -26.92 38.62
N SER A 188 28.34 -25.81 37.98
CA SER A 188 28.34 -24.36 38.24
C SER A 188 29.11 -23.64 37.09
N LEU A 189 29.09 -22.29 37.10
CA LEU A 189 30.05 -21.30 36.55
C LEU A 189 30.05 -20.92 35.03
N SER A 190 29.67 -19.65 34.77
CA SER A 190 30.24 -18.73 33.74
C SER A 190 31.70 -18.30 34.13
N PRO A 191 32.54 -17.53 33.37
CA PRO A 191 32.28 -16.54 32.27
C PRO A 191 33.35 -16.39 31.11
N LYS A 192 33.07 -15.49 30.12
CA LYS A 192 33.86 -14.64 29.13
C LYS A 192 35.42 -14.81 28.97
N PRO A 193 36.14 -14.31 27.91
CA PRO A 193 35.84 -13.28 26.89
C PRO A 193 36.38 -13.52 25.43
N GLY A 194 36.18 -12.52 24.53
CA GLY A 194 36.44 -12.55 23.06
C GLY A 194 37.91 -12.50 22.59
N PRO A 195 38.15 -12.20 21.28
CA PRO A 195 38.70 -10.88 20.94
C PRO A 195 38.25 -10.27 19.59
N SER A 196 38.51 -8.96 19.46
CA SER A 196 38.33 -8.08 18.29
C SER A 196 39.39 -8.25 17.19
N SER A 197 39.04 -7.87 15.94
CA SER A 197 39.93 -7.20 14.98
C SER A 197 39.20 -6.67 13.73
N PRO A 198 39.83 -5.77 12.93
CA PRO A 198 39.18 -4.56 12.41
C PRO A 198 38.93 -4.54 10.89
N GLY A 199 38.12 -3.58 10.43
CA GLY A 199 38.03 -3.19 9.03
C GLY A 199 37.86 -1.67 8.93
N SER A 200 38.82 -1.02 8.27
CA SER A 200 38.88 0.42 8.01
C SER A 200 38.44 0.75 6.58
N THR A 201 38.03 2.02 6.40
CA THR A 201 37.91 2.81 5.14
C THR A 201 36.71 2.44 4.25
N SER A 202 35.94 3.34 3.62
CA SER A 202 35.99 4.79 3.34
C SER A 202 34.56 5.22 2.96
N SER A 203 33.91 6.11 3.71
CA SER A 203 33.54 7.49 3.32
C SER A 203 33.16 7.72 1.85
N HIS A 204 31.90 8.11 1.56
CA HIS A 204 31.53 9.49 1.21
C HIS A 204 30.01 9.60 0.96
N ASP A 205 29.21 10.01 1.95
CA ASP A 205 27.85 10.53 1.75
C ASP A 205 27.47 11.36 2.97
N ASP A 206 27.79 12.66 2.95
CA ASP A 206 27.12 13.65 3.79
C ASP A 206 27.43 15.06 3.28
N LEU A 207 26.54 15.62 2.47
CA LEU A 207 26.41 17.07 2.30
C LEU A 207 25.09 17.41 1.60
N LEU A 208 23.99 17.35 2.36
CA LEU A 208 22.76 18.05 2.00
C LEU A 208 22.00 18.49 3.25
N ILE A 209 22.66 19.31 4.08
CA ILE A 209 21.96 20.20 5.01
C ILE A 209 22.62 21.56 4.91
N VAL A 210 21.88 22.52 4.39
CA VAL A 210 21.74 23.92 4.84
C VAL A 210 21.07 24.65 3.68
N LEU A 211 19.86 25.17 3.90
CA LEU A 211 19.44 26.53 3.58
C LEU A 211 17.94 26.67 3.92
N SER A 212 17.68 26.86 5.20
CA SER A 212 16.50 27.58 5.68
C SER A 212 16.95 28.33 6.92
N GLY A 213 16.99 29.65 6.78
CA GLY A 213 17.41 30.59 7.80
C GLY A 213 16.98 31.97 7.34
N GLU A 214 15.80 32.36 7.80
CA GLU A 214 15.16 33.67 7.70
C GLU A 214 16.11 34.85 7.93
N GLN A 215 15.79 35.98 7.32
CA GLN A 215 16.03 37.27 7.96
C GLN A 215 14.84 38.22 7.71
N GLU A 216 14.10 38.44 8.79
CA GLU A 216 13.22 39.59 9.03
C GLU A 216 14.02 40.89 9.20
N ASP A 217 13.29 41.99 8.99
CA ASP A 217 13.58 43.43 9.14
C ASP A 217 14.40 44.15 8.06
#